data_AF-A0A023X324-F1
#
_entry.id   AF-A0A023X324-F1
#
_cell.length_a   1.000
_cell.length_b   1.000
_cell.length_c   1.000
_cell.angle_alpha   90.00
_cell.angle_beta   90.00
_cell.angle_gamma   90.00
#
_symmetry.space_group_name_H-M   'P 1'
#
loop_
_entity.id
_entity.type
_entity.pdbx_description
1 polymer ?
#
loop_
_entity_poly.entity_id
_entity_poly.type
_entity_poly.pdbx_seq_one_letter_code
_entity_poly.pdbx_strand_id
1 'polypeptide(L)'
;MPETEREPERKHANVAAEARRAFTAWVEETPDGCSFAQVRVRKVPGGYRVSHVEDREEEVREVYDEPREAREVARFTEGGEHRPLKSAPNLRRGWRLDLADDGALILAMNYLYPAAVVHWYLEREGRLHKTTFRETAGRQSGIYERVKHLSDRAVQEAARACCEDAVCLKRTLWDVDEGQPLEMDRGAGEIPCPEPCSVFVSFARKVRTFEKEERYADAGGLTPSEKKDLRALVSAVAEGEVDLAREAEFDEPLNVRRMRYRRLTLSPKLAEVEKEKS
;
A
#
# COMPACT_ATOMS: atom_id res chain seq x y z
N MET A 1 -25.04 53.07 -3.15
CA MET A 1 -24.55 51.82 -2.53
C MET A 1 -23.43 51.28 -3.41
N PRO A 2 -22.27 50.94 -2.84
CA PRO A 2 -21.05 50.73 -3.61
C PRO A 2 -21.13 49.43 -4.40
N GLU A 3 -20.64 49.48 -5.64
CA GLU A 3 -20.38 48.34 -6.50
C GLU A 3 -19.32 47.46 -5.83
N THR A 4 -19.71 46.26 -5.45
CA THR A 4 -18.77 45.22 -5.02
C THR A 4 -18.01 44.73 -6.25
N GLU A 5 -16.76 45.15 -6.36
CA GLU A 5 -15.77 44.53 -7.23
C GLU A 5 -15.74 43.03 -6.92
N ARG A 6 -16.15 42.21 -7.89
CA ARG A 6 -15.98 40.76 -7.82
C ARG A 6 -14.48 40.48 -7.88
N GLU A 7 -13.93 39.94 -6.79
CA GLU A 7 -12.62 39.28 -6.79
C GLU A 7 -12.55 38.32 -8.00
N PRO A 8 -11.45 38.32 -8.77
CA PRO A 8 -11.32 37.42 -9.90
C PRO A 8 -11.37 35.98 -9.39
N GLU A 9 -12.31 35.20 -9.90
CA GLU A 9 -12.38 33.75 -9.71
C GLU A 9 -10.98 33.17 -9.98
N ARG A 10 -10.29 32.73 -8.93
CA ARG A 10 -9.08 31.90 -9.07
C ARG A 10 -9.50 30.73 -9.95
N LYS A 11 -9.05 30.72 -11.22
CA LYS A 11 -9.10 29.53 -12.07
C LYS A 11 -8.55 28.39 -11.23
N HIS A 12 -9.41 27.46 -10.80
CA HIS A 12 -8.95 26.28 -10.08
C HIS A 12 -7.94 25.59 -11.00
N ALA A 13 -6.67 25.68 -10.61
CA ALA A 13 -5.58 25.01 -11.32
C ALA A 13 -5.96 23.53 -11.47
N ASN A 14 -5.97 23.04 -12.70
CA ASN A 14 -6.29 21.65 -12.97
C ASN A 14 -5.11 20.79 -12.49
N VAL A 15 -5.18 20.35 -11.23
CA VAL A 15 -4.14 19.56 -10.55
C VAL A 15 -3.74 18.34 -11.37
N ALA A 16 -4.69 17.67 -12.04
CA ALA A 16 -4.38 16.51 -12.87
C ALA A 16 -3.54 16.88 -14.11
N ALA A 17 -3.81 18.03 -14.73
CA ALA A 17 -3.04 18.52 -15.86
C ALA A 17 -1.64 19.00 -15.43
N GLU A 18 -1.51 19.60 -14.25
CA GLU A 18 -0.22 19.99 -13.69
C GLU A 18 0.63 18.79 -13.30
N ALA A 19 0.04 17.82 -12.57
CA ALA A 19 0.71 16.58 -12.21
C ALA A 19 1.19 15.82 -13.44
N ARG A 20 0.40 15.79 -14.52
CA ARG A 20 0.82 15.22 -15.82
C ARG A 20 2.08 15.89 -16.34
N ARG A 21 2.07 17.22 -16.47
CA ARG A 21 3.21 17.98 -17.00
C ARG A 21 4.47 17.79 -16.14
N ALA A 22 4.32 17.83 -14.82
CA ALA A 22 5.43 17.65 -13.89
C ALA A 22 6.02 16.23 -13.99
N PHE A 23 5.16 15.21 -14.10
CA PHE A 23 5.60 13.83 -14.19
C PHE A 23 6.30 13.52 -15.53
N THR A 24 5.76 14.03 -16.65
CA THR A 24 6.37 13.82 -17.96
C THR A 24 7.70 14.56 -18.09
N ALA A 25 7.79 15.79 -17.59
CA ALA A 25 9.07 16.51 -17.51
C ALA A 25 10.12 15.74 -16.70
N TRP A 26 9.74 15.19 -15.54
CA TRP A 26 10.65 14.38 -14.72
C TRP A 26 11.15 13.12 -15.43
N VAL A 27 10.28 12.45 -16.20
CA VAL A 27 10.66 11.31 -17.04
C VAL A 27 11.64 11.72 -18.13
N GLU A 28 11.38 12.84 -18.81
CA GLU A 28 12.20 13.34 -19.92
C GLU A 28 13.58 13.83 -19.47
N GLU A 29 13.68 14.36 -18.25
CA GLU A 29 14.95 14.76 -17.62
C GLU A 29 15.82 13.58 -17.17
N THR A 30 15.30 12.34 -17.25
CA THR A 30 15.99 11.12 -16.81
C THR A 30 16.27 10.19 -18.00
N PRO A 31 17.43 10.31 -18.70
CA PRO A 31 17.69 9.58 -19.95
C PRO A 31 17.58 8.06 -19.85
N ASP A 32 18.00 7.47 -18.73
CA ASP A 32 17.93 6.03 -18.48
C ASP A 32 16.54 5.54 -17.99
N GLY A 33 15.60 6.48 -17.86
CA GLY A 33 14.27 6.29 -17.29
C GLY A 33 14.22 6.46 -15.78
N CYS A 34 13.07 6.89 -15.29
CA CYS A 34 12.80 6.99 -13.86
C CYS A 34 12.10 5.72 -13.36
N SER A 35 12.43 5.31 -12.13
CA SER A 35 11.72 4.23 -11.45
C SER A 35 10.60 4.82 -10.62
N PHE A 36 9.39 4.26 -10.72
CA PHE A 36 8.24 4.66 -9.95
C PHE A 36 7.54 3.41 -9.40
N ALA A 37 7.78 3.11 -8.12
CA ALA A 37 7.47 1.81 -7.53
C ALA A 37 8.15 0.67 -8.34
N GLN A 38 7.39 -0.31 -8.85
CA GLN A 38 7.95 -1.45 -9.59
C GLN A 38 8.02 -1.24 -11.11
N VAL A 39 7.74 -0.04 -11.61
CA VAL A 39 7.84 0.24 -13.06
C VAL A 39 8.95 1.21 -13.38
N ARG A 40 9.64 0.95 -14.49
CA ARG A 40 10.56 1.89 -15.12
C ARG A 40 9.81 2.59 -16.25
N VAL A 41 9.82 3.92 -16.23
CA VAL A 41 9.23 4.77 -17.28
C VAL A 41 10.36 5.46 -18.03
N ARG A 42 10.36 5.35 -19.35
CA ARG A 42 11.37 5.96 -20.24
C ARG A 42 10.70 6.78 -21.32
N LYS A 43 11.28 7.93 -21.66
CA LYS A 43 10.99 8.61 -22.92
C LYS A 43 11.66 7.84 -24.07
N VAL A 44 10.92 7.63 -25.15
CA VAL A 44 11.44 7.00 -26.39
C VAL A 44 11.00 7.82 -27.61
N PRO A 45 11.64 7.64 -28.78
CA PRO A 45 11.12 8.22 -30.02
C PRO A 45 9.66 7.80 -30.23
N GLY A 46 8.76 8.78 -30.35
CA GLY A 46 7.34 8.53 -30.58
C GLY A 46 6.49 8.29 -29.32
N GLY A 47 7.03 8.45 -28.10
CA GLY A 47 6.22 8.37 -26.88
C GLY A 47 6.97 7.93 -25.64
N TYR A 48 6.38 7.01 -24.89
CA TYR A 48 6.90 6.48 -23.64
C TYR A 48 6.89 4.95 -23.63
N ARG A 49 7.84 4.39 -22.89
CA ARG A 49 7.89 2.96 -22.61
C ARG A 49 7.80 2.72 -21.12
N VAL A 50 6.90 1.82 -20.71
CA VAL A 50 6.74 1.39 -19.32
C VAL A 50 6.94 -0.13 -19.25
N SER A 51 7.74 -0.59 -18.30
CA SER A 51 8.03 -2.01 -18.08
C SER A 51 8.36 -2.24 -16.60
N HIS A 52 8.43 -3.49 -16.14
CA HIS A 52 8.87 -3.76 -14.77
C HIS A 52 10.34 -3.32 -14.59
N VAL A 53 10.70 -2.78 -13.42
CA VAL A 53 12.10 -2.29 -13.16
C VAL A 53 13.15 -3.39 -13.25
N GLU A 54 12.75 -4.63 -12.98
CA GLU A 54 13.61 -5.82 -13.03
C GLU A 54 13.61 -6.51 -14.40
N ASP A 55 12.75 -6.12 -15.34
CA ASP A 55 12.73 -6.73 -16.67
C ASP A 55 13.93 -6.29 -17.50
N ARG A 56 14.52 -7.25 -18.20
CA ARG A 56 15.43 -7.01 -19.34
C ARG A 56 14.65 -7.08 -20.66
N GLU A 57 15.20 -6.48 -21.73
CA GLU A 57 14.47 -6.42 -23.01
C GLU A 57 14.15 -7.81 -23.57
N GLU A 58 15.04 -8.79 -23.40
CA GLU A 58 14.88 -10.17 -23.82
C GLU A 58 13.84 -10.97 -23.00
N GLU A 59 13.43 -10.46 -21.83
CA GLU A 59 12.47 -11.12 -20.95
C GLU A 59 11.02 -10.68 -21.22
N VAL A 60 10.84 -9.63 -22.02
CA VAL A 60 9.51 -9.12 -22.39
C VAL A 60 8.82 -10.11 -23.33
N ARG A 61 7.67 -10.62 -22.88
CA ARG A 61 6.83 -11.58 -23.61
C ARG A 61 5.55 -10.95 -24.13
N GLU A 62 5.07 -9.94 -23.44
CA GLU A 62 3.81 -9.25 -23.74
C GLU A 62 4.09 -7.78 -24.03
N VAL A 63 3.64 -7.30 -25.18
CA VAL A 63 3.73 -5.90 -25.58
C VAL A 63 2.32 -5.37 -25.79
N TYR A 64 2.05 -4.23 -25.18
CA TYR A 64 0.78 -3.55 -25.17
C TYR A 64 0.97 -2.13 -25.70
N ASP A 65 0.02 -1.62 -26.47
CA ASP A 65 0.05 -0.26 -27.03
C ASP A 65 -1.12 0.61 -26.51
N GLU A 66 -2.11 -0.01 -25.87
CA GLU A 66 -3.25 0.70 -25.30
C GLU A 66 -3.08 0.93 -23.79
N PRO A 67 -3.19 2.19 -23.31
CA PRO A 67 -2.96 2.51 -21.89
C PRO A 67 -3.92 1.80 -20.94
N ARG A 68 -5.08 1.33 -21.42
CA ARG A 68 -6.06 0.59 -20.61
C ARG A 68 -5.63 -0.84 -20.32
N GLU A 69 -4.74 -1.42 -21.11
CA GLU A 69 -4.22 -2.79 -20.92
C GLU A 69 -3.32 -2.88 -19.69
N ALA A 70 -2.79 -1.75 -19.22
CA ALA A 70 -2.14 -1.60 -17.91
C ALA A 70 -3.02 -2.13 -16.76
N ARG A 71 -4.36 -2.13 -16.91
CA ARG A 71 -5.28 -2.71 -15.93
C ARG A 71 -5.11 -4.22 -15.81
N GLU A 72 -4.93 -4.93 -16.92
CA GLU A 72 -4.73 -6.39 -16.92
C GLU A 72 -3.36 -6.73 -16.34
N VAL A 73 -2.32 -5.96 -16.69
CA VAL A 73 -0.99 -6.04 -16.05
C VAL A 73 -1.09 -5.89 -14.53
N ALA A 74 -1.83 -4.88 -14.06
CA ALA A 74 -1.95 -4.61 -12.63
C ALA A 74 -2.90 -5.57 -11.89
N ARG A 75 -3.65 -6.42 -12.60
CA ARG A 75 -4.77 -7.19 -12.03
C ARG A 75 -4.30 -8.37 -11.18
N PHE A 76 -3.29 -9.09 -11.63
CA PHE A 76 -2.86 -10.35 -11.04
C PHE A 76 -1.37 -10.34 -10.66
N THR A 77 -0.99 -11.13 -9.66
CA THR A 77 0.40 -11.43 -9.30
C THR A 77 1.02 -12.37 -10.34
N GLU A 78 2.33 -12.63 -10.24
CA GLU A 78 3.00 -13.65 -11.05
C GLU A 78 2.35 -15.04 -10.89
N GLY A 79 1.87 -15.36 -9.68
CA GLY A 79 1.13 -16.60 -9.37
C GLY A 79 -0.34 -16.61 -9.81
N GLY A 80 -0.83 -15.56 -10.49
CA GLY A 80 -2.20 -15.47 -10.98
C GLY A 80 -3.24 -15.02 -9.94
N GLU A 81 -2.83 -14.64 -8.74
CA GLU A 81 -3.74 -14.19 -7.69
C GLU A 81 -4.16 -12.74 -7.92
N HIS A 82 -5.40 -12.39 -7.58
CA HIS A 82 -5.85 -10.99 -7.70
C HIS A 82 -5.05 -10.07 -6.77
N ARG A 83 -4.62 -8.91 -7.28
CA ARG A 83 -3.90 -7.85 -6.54
C ARG A 83 -4.87 -6.81 -5.99
N PRO A 84 -5.36 -6.92 -4.74
CA PRO A 84 -6.22 -5.90 -4.15
C PRO A 84 -5.47 -4.59 -3.89
N LEU A 85 -4.18 -4.65 -3.56
CA LEU A 85 -3.34 -3.48 -3.35
C LEU A 85 -2.36 -3.34 -4.51
N LYS A 86 -2.55 -2.33 -5.37
CA LYS A 86 -1.69 -2.15 -6.54
C LYS A 86 -0.26 -1.71 -6.19
N SER A 87 -0.05 -1.15 -5.01
CA SER A 87 1.27 -0.81 -4.47
C SER A 87 1.93 -1.94 -3.69
N ALA A 88 1.36 -3.14 -3.65
CA ALA A 88 2.07 -4.30 -3.13
C ALA A 88 3.25 -4.66 -4.05
N PRO A 89 4.40 -5.10 -3.48
CA PRO A 89 5.63 -5.42 -4.22
C PRO A 89 5.55 -6.76 -4.98
N ASN A 90 4.48 -6.95 -5.74
CA ASN A 90 4.12 -8.21 -6.41
C ASN A 90 3.55 -7.98 -7.82
N LEU A 91 3.92 -6.87 -8.46
CA LEU A 91 3.61 -6.66 -9.88
C LEU A 91 4.32 -7.75 -10.70
N ARG A 92 3.57 -8.40 -11.60
CA ARG A 92 4.13 -9.43 -12.49
C ARG A 92 5.18 -8.83 -13.43
N ARG A 93 6.08 -9.68 -13.93
CA ARG A 93 7.19 -9.32 -14.83
C ARG A 93 6.87 -9.69 -16.29
N GLY A 94 7.78 -9.38 -17.21
CA GLY A 94 7.75 -9.85 -18.60
C GLY A 94 6.77 -9.12 -19.52
N TRP A 95 6.43 -7.86 -19.21
CA TRP A 95 5.50 -7.05 -20.01
C TRP A 95 6.07 -5.67 -20.33
N ARG A 96 5.53 -5.06 -21.39
CA ARG A 96 5.86 -3.71 -21.81
C ARG A 96 4.65 -2.97 -22.34
N LEU A 97 4.53 -1.70 -22.00
CA LEU A 97 3.61 -0.74 -22.62
C LEU A 97 4.41 0.24 -23.48
N ASP A 98 4.05 0.38 -24.75
CA ASP A 98 4.55 1.41 -25.66
C ASP A 98 3.42 2.44 -25.90
N LEU A 99 3.55 3.64 -25.33
CA LEU A 99 2.46 4.61 -25.19
C LEU A 99 2.74 5.88 -26.00
N ALA A 100 1.79 6.31 -26.83
CA ALA A 100 2.02 7.36 -27.82
C ALA A 100 2.27 8.77 -27.24
N ASP A 101 1.65 9.12 -26.11
CA ASP A 101 1.67 10.48 -25.58
C ASP A 101 1.57 10.56 -24.04
N ASP A 102 1.73 11.78 -23.52
CA ASP A 102 1.63 12.11 -22.10
C ASP A 102 0.31 11.67 -21.46
N GLY A 103 -0.79 11.75 -22.21
CA GLY A 103 -2.10 11.35 -21.74
C GLY A 103 -2.20 9.85 -21.59
N ALA A 104 -1.71 9.09 -22.56
CA ALA A 104 -1.62 7.64 -22.51
C ALA A 104 -0.73 7.18 -21.34
N LEU A 105 0.44 7.81 -21.15
CA LEU A 105 1.32 7.53 -20.01
C LEU A 105 0.59 7.69 -18.67
N ILE A 106 -0.03 8.85 -18.43
CA ILE A 106 -0.70 9.10 -17.15
C ILE A 106 -1.89 8.18 -16.94
N LEU A 107 -2.64 7.86 -18.00
CA LEU A 107 -3.74 6.92 -17.91
C LEU A 107 -3.26 5.51 -17.52
N ALA A 108 -2.20 5.02 -18.15
CA ALA A 108 -1.58 3.74 -17.81
C ALA A 108 -1.04 3.72 -16.37
N MET A 109 -0.34 4.78 -15.95
CA MET A 109 0.14 4.93 -14.57
C MET A 109 -0.99 4.94 -13.55
N ASN A 110 -2.17 5.49 -13.89
CA ASN A 110 -3.33 5.47 -13.00
C ASN A 110 -3.98 4.08 -12.90
N TYR A 111 -3.83 3.21 -13.90
CA TYR A 111 -4.23 1.80 -13.79
C TYR A 111 -3.21 0.97 -12.98
N LEU A 112 -1.91 1.25 -13.15
CA LEU A 112 -0.83 0.57 -12.42
C LEU A 112 -0.80 0.99 -10.95
N TYR A 113 -0.88 2.29 -10.67
CA TYR A 113 -0.81 2.89 -9.34
C TYR A 113 -1.81 4.04 -9.21
N PRO A 114 -3.07 3.72 -8.84
CA PRO A 114 -4.14 4.72 -8.76
C PRO A 114 -3.77 5.93 -7.90
N ALA A 115 -4.04 7.12 -8.45
CA ALA A 115 -3.77 8.44 -7.87
C ALA A 115 -2.29 8.76 -7.54
N ALA A 116 -1.34 7.84 -7.79
CA ALA A 116 0.02 7.98 -7.32
C ALA A 116 0.77 9.17 -7.92
N VAL A 117 0.61 9.43 -9.23
CA VAL A 117 1.24 10.59 -9.89
C VAL A 117 0.71 11.92 -9.34
N VAL A 118 -0.59 11.99 -9.03
CA VAL A 118 -1.19 13.19 -8.45
C VAL A 118 -0.69 13.42 -7.03
N HIS A 119 -0.63 12.36 -6.21
CA HIS A 119 -0.11 12.49 -4.85
C HIS A 119 1.37 12.86 -4.84
N TRP A 120 2.18 12.25 -5.71
CA TRP A 120 3.59 12.58 -5.91
C TRP A 120 3.76 14.06 -6.26
N TYR A 121 2.98 14.58 -7.21
CA TYR A 121 3.03 16.00 -7.57
C TYR A 121 2.65 16.90 -6.40
N LEU A 122 1.49 16.65 -5.78
CA LEU A 122 0.99 17.46 -4.67
C LEU A 122 1.94 17.48 -3.47
N GLU A 123 2.65 16.37 -3.21
CA GLU A 123 3.64 16.34 -2.14
C GLU A 123 4.83 17.25 -2.45
N ARG A 124 5.37 17.18 -3.67
CA ARG A 124 6.51 18.02 -4.10
C ARG A 124 6.16 19.52 -4.06
N GLU A 125 4.90 19.85 -4.31
CA GLU A 125 4.38 21.22 -4.19
C GLU A 125 4.05 21.63 -2.74
N GLY A 126 4.23 20.74 -1.75
CA GLY A 126 3.86 21.01 -0.36
C GLY A 126 2.36 21.16 -0.12
N ARG A 127 1.52 20.62 -1.02
CA ARG A 127 0.06 20.77 -1.06
C ARG A 127 -0.71 19.49 -0.78
N LEU A 128 -0.03 18.37 -0.56
CA LEU A 128 -0.69 17.09 -0.28
C LEU A 128 -1.29 17.11 1.13
N HIS A 129 -2.63 17.14 1.19
CA HIS A 129 -3.35 16.97 2.45
C HIS A 129 -3.15 15.54 2.98
N LYS A 130 -2.92 15.42 4.29
CA LYS A 130 -2.73 14.16 5.00
C LYS A 130 -3.93 13.97 5.92
N THR A 131 -4.50 12.78 5.92
CA THR A 131 -5.61 12.41 6.80
C THR A 131 -5.12 11.36 7.79
N THR A 132 -5.32 11.63 9.07
CA THR A 132 -4.89 10.75 10.15
C THR A 132 -5.71 9.46 10.21
N PHE A 133 -5.21 8.46 10.95
CA PHE A 133 -5.99 7.27 11.23
C PHE A 133 -7.29 7.60 11.95
N ARG A 134 -7.28 8.47 12.97
CA ARG A 134 -8.48 8.81 13.74
C ARG A 134 -9.56 9.45 12.87
N GLU A 135 -9.20 10.35 11.96
CA GLU A 135 -10.14 10.91 10.98
C GLU A 135 -10.70 9.84 10.03
N THR A 136 -9.83 8.99 9.49
CA THR A 136 -10.21 7.89 8.58
C THR A 136 -11.16 6.92 9.27
N ALA A 137 -10.84 6.53 10.50
CA ALA A 137 -11.63 5.65 11.34
C ALA A 137 -13.00 6.28 11.68
N GLY A 138 -13.02 7.59 11.97
CA GLY A 138 -14.24 8.34 12.26
C GLY A 138 -15.28 8.28 11.14
N ARG A 139 -14.83 8.21 9.87
CA ARG A 139 -15.69 8.09 8.68
C ARG A 139 -16.23 6.67 8.45
N GLN A 140 -15.69 5.65 9.13
CA GLN A 140 -16.11 4.25 8.91
C GLN A 140 -17.48 3.96 9.55
N SER A 141 -18.24 3.08 8.91
CA SER A 141 -19.57 2.65 9.34
C SER A 141 -19.76 1.14 9.14
N GLY A 142 -20.89 0.60 9.64
CA GLY A 142 -21.24 -0.81 9.50
C GLY A 142 -20.18 -1.75 10.10
N ILE A 143 -19.78 -2.78 9.35
CA ILE A 143 -18.82 -3.78 9.84
C ILE A 143 -17.43 -3.18 10.15
N TYR A 144 -17.10 -2.00 9.62
CA TYR A 144 -15.84 -1.30 9.80
C TYR A 144 -15.87 -0.28 10.94
N GLU A 145 -17.04 0.09 11.47
CA GLU A 145 -17.16 1.08 12.56
C GLU A 145 -16.27 0.75 13.77
N ARG A 146 -16.06 -0.54 14.02
CA ARG A 146 -15.24 -1.05 15.13
C ARG A 146 -13.79 -0.54 15.12
N VAL A 147 -13.25 -0.13 13.97
CA VAL A 147 -11.88 0.40 13.89
C VAL A 147 -11.70 1.72 14.65
N LYS A 148 -12.78 2.46 14.91
CA LYS A 148 -12.77 3.68 15.75
C LYS A 148 -12.21 3.42 17.15
N HIS A 149 -12.37 2.20 17.65
CA HIS A 149 -11.98 1.80 19.01
C HIS A 149 -10.65 1.06 19.09
N LEU A 150 -9.84 1.10 18.04
CA LEU A 150 -8.49 0.53 18.06
C LEU A 150 -7.59 1.37 18.99
N SER A 151 -6.81 0.73 19.87
CA SER A 151 -5.85 1.47 20.71
C SER A 151 -4.72 2.06 19.88
N ASP A 152 -4.07 3.12 20.35
CA ASP A 152 -2.92 3.72 19.64
C ASP A 152 -1.81 2.69 19.41
N ARG A 153 -1.52 1.86 20.41
CA ARG A 153 -0.55 0.76 20.28
C ARG A 153 -0.90 -0.19 19.14
N ALA A 154 -2.16 -0.61 19.05
CA ALA A 154 -2.59 -1.49 17.97
C ALA A 154 -2.59 -0.81 16.60
N VAL A 155 -2.79 0.52 16.53
CA VAL A 155 -2.59 1.28 15.27
C VAL A 155 -1.12 1.22 14.85
N GLN A 156 -0.18 1.44 15.78
CA GLN A 156 1.26 1.37 15.51
C GLN A 156 1.67 -0.02 15.01
N GLU A 157 1.25 -1.08 15.71
CA GLU A 157 1.54 -2.47 15.34
C GLU A 157 0.90 -2.84 14.00
N ALA A 158 -0.33 -2.41 13.75
CA ALA A 158 -1.01 -2.63 12.48
C ALA A 158 -0.29 -1.92 11.33
N ALA A 159 0.16 -0.68 11.53
CA ALA A 159 0.88 0.10 10.52
C ALA A 159 2.21 -0.57 10.15
N ARG A 160 3.05 -0.93 11.13
CA ARG A 160 4.30 -1.68 10.90
C ARG A 160 4.05 -2.99 10.14
N ALA A 161 3.03 -3.74 10.51
CA ALA A 161 2.72 -5.01 9.86
C ALA A 161 2.17 -4.86 8.43
N CYS A 162 1.43 -3.79 8.14
CA CYS A 162 0.65 -3.62 6.91
C CYS A 162 1.29 -2.70 5.86
N CYS A 163 2.16 -1.77 6.28
CA CYS A 163 2.55 -0.62 5.47
C CYS A 163 4.06 -0.47 5.21
N GLU A 164 4.93 -1.23 5.87
CA GLU A 164 6.37 -1.22 5.55
C GLU A 164 6.66 -1.79 4.14
N ASP A 165 7.82 -1.44 3.58
CA ASP A 165 8.24 -1.71 2.19
C ASP A 165 8.16 -3.19 1.78
N ALA A 166 8.26 -4.12 2.74
CA ALA A 166 8.09 -5.55 2.49
C ALA A 166 6.69 -5.93 1.97
N VAL A 167 5.68 -5.09 2.18
CA VAL A 167 4.28 -5.35 1.79
C VAL A 167 3.59 -4.16 1.11
N CYS A 168 4.20 -2.98 1.08
CA CYS A 168 3.64 -1.81 0.41
C CYS A 168 4.75 -0.86 -0.04
N LEU A 169 4.78 -0.52 -1.34
CA LEU A 169 5.78 0.36 -1.95
C LEU A 169 5.50 1.87 -1.73
N LYS A 170 4.52 2.22 -0.89
CA LYS A 170 4.17 3.63 -0.64
C LYS A 170 4.87 4.14 0.60
N ARG A 171 5.31 5.40 0.56
CA ARG A 171 5.82 6.11 1.72
C ARG A 171 4.69 6.66 2.59
N THR A 172 4.55 6.16 3.80
CA THR A 172 3.46 6.47 4.73
C THR A 172 3.60 7.86 5.34
N LEU A 173 2.65 8.75 5.03
CA LEU A 173 2.67 10.14 5.52
C LEU A 173 1.61 10.45 6.58
N TRP A 174 0.60 9.60 6.72
CA TRP A 174 -0.41 9.76 7.76
C TRP A 174 0.12 9.32 9.13
N ASP A 175 -0.54 9.78 10.18
CA ASP A 175 -0.22 9.52 11.58
C ASP A 175 -1.44 8.95 12.32
N VAL A 176 -1.26 8.54 13.59
CA VAL A 176 -2.40 8.07 14.39
C VAL A 176 -3.42 9.20 14.50
N ASP A 177 -2.97 10.36 14.98
CA ASP A 177 -3.65 11.65 14.98
C ASP A 177 -2.63 12.80 14.89
N GLU A 178 -3.06 14.05 15.07
CA GLU A 178 -2.19 15.24 15.01
C GLU A 178 -1.09 15.26 16.07
N GLY A 179 -1.31 14.63 17.23
CA GLY A 179 -0.35 14.60 18.34
C GLY A 179 0.48 13.33 18.41
N GLN A 180 0.07 12.26 17.72
CA GLN A 180 0.64 10.94 17.83
C GLN A 180 1.17 10.44 16.47
N PRO A 181 2.46 10.64 16.17
CA PRO A 181 3.05 10.16 14.93
C PRO A 181 3.15 8.64 14.88
N LEU A 182 3.16 8.06 13.67
CA LEU A 182 3.57 6.67 13.50
C LEU A 182 5.06 6.47 13.80
N GLU A 183 5.35 5.47 14.61
CA GLU A 183 6.69 5.03 15.00
C GLU A 183 7.09 3.83 14.13
N MET A 184 7.43 4.03 12.86
CA MET A 184 7.82 2.95 11.97
C MET A 184 8.75 3.44 10.87
N ASP A 185 9.39 2.51 10.17
CA ASP A 185 9.92 2.84 8.86
C ASP A 185 8.75 3.17 7.92
N ARG A 186 8.70 4.43 7.48
CA ARG A 186 7.62 4.94 6.65
C ARG A 186 7.77 4.52 5.20
N GLY A 187 8.88 3.88 4.82
CA GLY A 187 9.19 3.48 3.46
C GLY A 187 9.93 4.55 2.68
N ALA A 188 10.70 4.11 1.68
CA ALA A 188 11.55 4.98 0.87
C ALA A 188 10.99 5.24 -0.55
N GLY A 189 9.81 4.72 -0.88
CA GLY A 189 9.23 4.80 -2.21
C GLY A 189 8.79 6.20 -2.65
N GLU A 190 8.75 6.41 -3.97
CA GLU A 190 8.30 7.65 -4.63
C GLU A 190 6.80 7.96 -4.46
N ILE A 191 5.99 6.98 -4.04
CA ILE A 191 4.54 7.15 -3.92
C ILE A 191 4.17 7.55 -2.50
N PRO A 192 3.78 8.82 -2.24
CA PRO A 192 3.28 9.19 -0.93
C PRO A 192 1.91 8.55 -0.63
N CYS A 193 1.73 8.08 0.61
CA CYS A 193 0.48 7.58 1.16
C CYS A 193 -0.08 8.59 2.17
N PRO A 194 -0.98 9.50 1.76
CA PRO A 194 -1.51 10.56 2.63
C PRO A 194 -2.59 10.10 3.61
N GLU A 195 -3.19 8.92 3.39
CA GLU A 195 -4.34 8.43 4.17
C GLU A 195 -4.27 6.88 4.29
N PRO A 196 -4.72 6.28 5.41
CA PRO A 196 -4.89 4.84 5.52
C PRO A 196 -5.83 4.28 4.45
N CYS A 197 -5.33 3.37 3.61
CA CYS A 197 -6.11 2.78 2.53
C CYS A 197 -7.14 1.73 3.00
N SER A 198 -8.06 1.34 2.13
CA SER A 198 -9.09 0.32 2.43
C SER A 198 -8.53 -1.04 2.86
N VAL A 199 -7.36 -1.42 2.34
CA VAL A 199 -6.65 -2.65 2.76
C VAL A 199 -6.17 -2.53 4.20
N PHE A 200 -5.61 -1.36 4.59
CA PHE A 200 -5.24 -1.08 5.96
C PHE A 200 -6.47 -1.05 6.89
N VAL A 201 -7.56 -0.39 6.50
CA VAL A 201 -8.80 -0.34 7.31
C VAL A 201 -9.36 -1.76 7.54
N SER A 202 -9.32 -2.60 6.51
CA SER A 202 -9.73 -4.00 6.61
C SER A 202 -8.82 -4.80 7.54
N PHE A 203 -7.51 -4.54 7.51
CA PHE A 203 -6.56 -5.14 8.43
C PHE A 203 -6.74 -4.65 9.87
N ALA A 204 -6.90 -3.34 10.07
CA ALA A 204 -7.18 -2.71 11.36
C ALA A 204 -8.45 -3.28 12.01
N ARG A 205 -9.49 -3.57 11.21
CA ARG A 205 -10.69 -4.29 11.68
C ARG A 205 -10.34 -5.67 12.22
N LYS A 206 -9.44 -6.41 11.55
CA LYS A 206 -8.98 -7.72 12.03
C LYS A 206 -8.14 -7.59 13.31
N VAL A 207 -7.24 -6.62 13.36
CA VAL A 207 -6.44 -6.30 14.56
C VAL A 207 -7.35 -5.96 15.75
N ARG A 208 -8.46 -5.23 15.53
CA ARG A 208 -9.44 -4.98 16.59
C ARG A 208 -10.05 -6.26 17.16
N THR A 209 -10.24 -7.28 16.33
CA THR A 209 -10.67 -8.60 16.80
C THR A 209 -9.60 -9.23 17.70
N PHE A 210 -8.32 -9.16 17.31
CA PHE A 210 -7.22 -9.68 18.12
C PHE A 210 -7.10 -8.97 19.48
N GLU A 211 -7.16 -7.63 19.52
CA GLU A 211 -7.14 -6.89 20.80
C GLU A 211 -8.25 -7.34 21.76
N LYS A 212 -9.45 -7.60 21.21
CA LYS A 212 -10.59 -8.06 22.00
C LYS A 212 -10.44 -9.50 22.46
N GLU A 213 -9.62 -10.30 21.80
CA GLU A 213 -9.36 -11.69 22.16
C GLU A 213 -8.40 -11.83 23.35
N GLU A 214 -7.65 -10.80 23.71
CA GLU A 214 -6.75 -10.82 24.88
C GLU A 214 -7.48 -11.21 26.18
N ARG A 215 -8.75 -10.82 26.34
CA ARG A 215 -9.58 -11.20 27.49
C ARG A 215 -9.94 -12.70 27.54
N TYR A 216 -9.66 -13.43 26.47
CA TYR A 216 -9.89 -14.86 26.32
C TYR A 216 -8.58 -15.65 26.23
N ALA A 217 -7.45 -15.03 26.58
CA ALA A 217 -6.19 -15.72 26.75
C ALA A 217 -6.32 -16.85 27.78
N ASP A 218 -5.69 -17.98 27.52
CA ASP A 218 -5.69 -19.13 28.44
C ASP A 218 -4.63 -18.98 29.54
N ALA A 219 -4.45 -20.04 30.34
CA ALA A 219 -3.42 -20.07 31.39
C ALA A 219 -1.99 -19.94 30.85
N GLY A 220 -1.74 -20.26 29.58
CA GLY A 220 -0.48 -20.03 28.88
C GLY A 220 -0.37 -18.64 28.24
N GLY A 221 -1.35 -17.76 28.50
CA GLY A 221 -1.41 -16.41 27.95
C GLY A 221 -1.83 -16.35 26.48
N LEU A 222 -2.11 -17.46 25.80
CA LEU A 222 -2.37 -17.45 24.36
C LEU A 222 -3.86 -17.29 24.04
N THR A 223 -4.16 -16.35 23.14
CA THR A 223 -5.51 -16.13 22.61
C THR A 223 -5.91 -17.21 21.59
N PRO A 224 -7.22 -17.40 21.32
CA PRO A 224 -7.69 -18.36 20.32
C PRO A 224 -7.06 -18.16 18.92
N SER A 225 -6.96 -16.91 18.44
CA SER A 225 -6.34 -16.65 17.13
C SER A 225 -4.84 -16.89 17.11
N GLU A 226 -4.11 -16.63 18.21
CA GLU A 226 -2.68 -16.95 18.30
C GLU A 226 -2.45 -18.46 18.21
N LYS A 227 -3.25 -19.26 18.92
CA LYS A 227 -3.20 -20.72 18.83
C LYS A 227 -3.54 -21.22 17.42
N LYS A 228 -4.55 -20.63 16.78
CA LYS A 228 -4.92 -20.94 15.39
C LYS A 228 -3.73 -20.70 14.45
N ASP A 229 -3.05 -19.56 14.61
CA ASP A 229 -1.92 -19.17 13.78
C ASP A 229 -0.72 -20.10 14.00
N LEU A 230 -0.37 -20.41 15.25
CA LEU A 230 0.71 -21.35 15.58
C LEU A 230 0.43 -22.75 15.04
N ARG A 231 -0.80 -23.25 15.21
CA ARG A 231 -1.20 -24.55 14.69
C ARG A 231 -1.06 -24.62 13.17
N ALA A 232 -1.57 -23.60 12.46
CA ALA A 232 -1.49 -23.54 11.00
C ALA A 232 -0.03 -23.51 10.52
N LEU A 233 0.83 -22.74 11.21
CA LEU A 233 2.26 -22.68 10.90
C LEU A 233 2.96 -24.03 11.09
N VAL A 234 2.72 -24.70 12.22
CA VAL A 234 3.32 -26.03 12.49
C VAL A 234 2.84 -27.05 11.47
N SER A 235 1.55 -27.07 11.13
CA SER A 235 0.99 -27.96 10.12
C SER A 235 1.62 -27.72 8.74
N ALA A 236 1.66 -26.47 8.26
CA ALA A 236 2.23 -26.14 6.96
C ALA A 236 3.72 -26.51 6.86
N VAL A 237 4.51 -26.22 7.90
CA VAL A 237 5.93 -26.59 7.92
C VAL A 237 6.12 -28.11 7.97
N ALA A 238 5.30 -28.83 8.72
CA ALA A 238 5.36 -30.30 8.79
C ALA A 238 5.02 -30.97 7.45
N GLU A 239 4.15 -30.35 6.66
CA GLU A 239 3.79 -30.81 5.31
C GLU A 239 4.83 -30.43 4.24
N GLY A 240 5.80 -29.56 4.57
CA GLY A 240 6.89 -29.15 3.69
C GLY A 240 6.55 -28.01 2.74
N GLU A 241 5.32 -27.48 2.79
CA GLU A 241 4.83 -26.40 1.93
C GLU A 241 4.12 -25.33 2.78
N VAL A 242 4.61 -24.09 2.70
CA VAL A 242 3.97 -22.94 3.35
C VAL A 242 3.27 -22.11 2.28
N ASP A 243 2.03 -22.48 1.98
CA ASP A 243 1.17 -21.66 1.13
C ASP A 243 0.64 -20.46 1.92
N LEU A 244 0.89 -19.26 1.41
CA LEU A 244 0.56 -18.02 2.10
C LEU A 244 -0.82 -17.55 1.67
N ALA A 245 -1.69 -17.25 2.63
CA ALA A 245 -3.02 -16.73 2.30
C ALA A 245 -2.95 -15.39 1.56
N ARG A 246 -3.93 -15.16 0.70
CA ARG A 246 -3.98 -14.02 -0.22
C ARG A 246 -3.91 -12.68 0.49
N GLU A 247 -3.43 -11.67 -0.22
CA GLU A 247 -2.98 -10.39 0.33
C GLU A 247 -3.94 -9.68 1.31
N ALA A 248 -5.25 -9.74 1.05
CA ALA A 248 -6.29 -9.08 1.84
C ALA A 248 -7.19 -10.05 2.64
N GLU A 249 -6.81 -11.32 2.76
CA GLU A 249 -7.55 -12.36 3.50
C GLU A 249 -7.08 -12.48 4.95
N PHE A 250 -7.29 -11.43 5.73
CA PHE A 250 -6.74 -11.33 7.08
C PHE A 250 -7.34 -12.31 8.10
N ASP A 251 -8.48 -12.92 7.77
CA ASP A 251 -9.11 -13.97 8.58
C ASP A 251 -8.35 -15.30 8.51
N GLU A 252 -7.66 -15.54 7.40
CA GLU A 252 -6.87 -16.73 7.17
C GLU A 252 -5.53 -16.67 7.93
N PRO A 253 -5.12 -17.78 8.58
CA PRO A 253 -3.75 -17.95 9.04
C PRO A 253 -2.77 -17.82 7.87
N LEU A 254 -1.48 -17.65 8.17
CA LEU A 254 -0.42 -17.54 7.15
C LEU A 254 -0.53 -16.35 6.18
N ASN A 255 -1.56 -15.50 6.28
CA ASN A 255 -1.54 -14.20 5.59
C ASN A 255 -0.31 -13.38 6.04
N VAL A 256 0.45 -12.85 5.09
CA VAL A 256 1.73 -12.17 5.37
C VAL A 256 1.58 -11.01 6.36
N ARG A 257 0.57 -10.15 6.21
CA ARG A 257 0.38 -9.00 7.13
C ARG A 257 -0.02 -9.48 8.53
N ARG A 258 -0.86 -10.51 8.61
CA ARG A 258 -1.20 -11.15 9.88
C ARG A 258 0.02 -11.76 10.56
N MET A 259 0.87 -12.49 9.84
CA MET A 259 2.09 -13.09 10.39
C MET A 259 3.10 -12.01 10.81
N ARG A 260 3.22 -10.92 10.06
CA ARG A 260 4.02 -9.75 10.46
C ARG A 260 3.50 -9.11 11.75
N TYR A 261 2.18 -9.02 11.92
CA TYR A 261 1.59 -8.56 13.19
C TYR A 261 1.86 -9.53 14.34
N ARG A 262 1.80 -10.85 14.11
CA ARG A 262 2.19 -11.85 15.12
C ARG A 262 3.67 -11.78 15.48
N ARG A 263 4.55 -11.48 14.53
CA ARG A 263 5.96 -11.21 14.84
C ARG A 263 6.12 -10.06 15.84
N LEU A 264 5.28 -9.03 15.75
CA LEU A 264 5.34 -7.88 16.66
C LEU A 264 4.68 -8.14 18.01
N THR A 265 3.62 -8.96 18.06
CA THR A 265 2.75 -9.09 19.25
C THR A 265 2.88 -10.43 19.98
N LEU A 266 3.09 -11.52 19.25
CA LEU A 266 3.18 -12.88 19.79
C LEU A 266 4.63 -13.31 20.04
N SER A 267 5.58 -13.00 19.15
CA SER A 267 6.98 -13.42 19.35
C SER A 267 7.59 -12.89 20.66
N PRO A 268 7.40 -11.60 21.05
CA PRO A 268 7.89 -11.12 22.35
C PRO A 268 7.23 -11.84 23.52
N LYS A 269 5.92 -12.07 23.44
CA LYS A 269 5.11 -12.77 24.45
C LYS A 269 5.61 -14.19 24.70
N LEU A 270 5.98 -14.92 23.64
CA LEU A 270 6.56 -16.26 23.75
C LEU A 270 7.95 -16.25 24.39
N ALA A 271 8.78 -15.25 24.07
CA ALA A 271 10.13 -15.13 24.64
C ALA A 271 10.13 -14.75 26.13
N GLU A 272 9.13 -14.03 26.62
CA GLU A 272 8.97 -13.71 28.04
C GLU A 272 8.63 -14.96 28.86
N VAL A 273 7.75 -15.83 28.34
CA VAL A 273 7.39 -17.11 28.99
C VAL A 273 8.61 -18.03 29.16
N GLU A 274 9.58 -17.99 28.25
CA GLU A 274 10.82 -18.76 28.38
C GLU A 274 11.70 -18.25 29.53
N LYS A 275 11.73 -16.94 29.77
CA LYS A 275 12.51 -16.33 30.86
C LYS A 275 11.91 -16.62 32.23
N GLU A 276 10.59 -16.71 32.37
CA GLU A 276 9.93 -17.03 33.64
C GLU A 276 10.11 -18.51 34.07
N LYS A 277 10.49 -19.38 33.13
CA LYS A 277 10.73 -20.80 33.38
C LYS A 277 12.21 -21.18 33.56
N SER A 278 13.13 -20.26 33.29
CA SER A 278 14.59 -20.43 33.46
C SER A 278 15.07 -19.86 34.79
#